data_AF-A0A2W7IRV8-F1
#
_entry.id   AF-A0A2W7IRV8-F1
#
_cell.length_a   1.000
_cell.length_b   1.000
_cell.length_c   1.000
_cell.angle_alpha   90.00
_cell.angle_beta   90.00
_cell.angle_gamma   90.00
#
_symmetry.space_group_name_H-M   'P 1'
#
loop_
_entity.id
_entity.type
_entity.pdbx_description
1 polymer ?
#
loop_
_entity_poly.entity_id
_entity_poly.type
_entity_poly.pdbx_seq_one_letter_code
_entity_poly.pdbx_strand_id
1 'polypeptide(L)'
;MRRWLLAGVLLAGTAAAAVPEDESPEDESYVGRPLLALVSYPNLPSLLRQVSGGQQGAMARAVRFDGPGLELTAGRYLNSYACAPKGCAEDGVFLAYDTEEGRIFLMLVREGSMVIQVPPRRAPWPDVLEARVAAFGAAPGSLTYAPPP
;
A
#
# COMPACT_ATOMS: atom_id res chain seq x y z
N MET A 1 76.27 20.55 4.85
CA MET A 1 75.81 20.52 3.45
C MET A 1 74.28 20.35 3.45
N ARG A 2 73.58 21.22 2.70
CA ARG A 2 72.12 21.15 2.41
C ARG A 2 71.81 19.93 1.54
N ARG A 3 70.68 19.25 1.78
CA ARG A 3 69.50 19.22 0.88
C ARG A 3 68.56 18.05 1.23
N TRP A 4 67.29 18.41 1.33
CA TRP A 4 66.11 17.55 1.36
C TRP A 4 65.96 16.74 0.07
N LEU A 5 65.17 15.65 0.09
CA LEU A 5 63.90 15.51 -0.68
C LEU A 5 63.30 14.09 -0.59
N LEU A 6 61.98 14.09 -0.32
CA LEU A 6 60.88 13.28 -0.89
C LEU A 6 60.84 11.75 -0.61
N ALA A 7 59.83 11.26 0.10
CA ALA A 7 58.41 11.12 -0.26
C ALA A 7 58.13 9.89 -1.15
N GLY A 8 57.23 9.04 -0.67
CA GLY A 8 56.75 7.86 -1.38
C GLY A 8 55.82 7.01 -0.51
N VAL A 9 54.69 7.60 -0.08
CA VAL A 9 53.55 6.86 0.48
C VAL A 9 52.91 6.11 -0.68
N LEU A 10 53.05 4.79 -0.72
CA LEU A 10 52.36 3.94 -1.69
C LEU A 10 51.05 3.41 -1.10
N LEU A 11 49.99 4.03 -1.62
CA LEU A 11 48.58 3.67 -1.71
C LEU A 11 48.05 2.43 -0.97
N ALA A 12 47.07 2.72 -0.12
CA ALA A 12 46.04 1.80 0.34
C ALA A 12 45.24 1.22 -0.85
N GLY A 13 45.21 -0.11 -0.97
CA GLY A 13 44.24 -0.83 -1.77
C GLY A 13 43.16 -1.39 -0.85
N THR A 14 42.11 -0.63 -0.59
CA THR A 14 40.87 -1.17 -0.01
C THR A 14 40.13 -1.91 -1.11
N ALA A 15 40.20 -3.24 -1.07
CA ALA A 15 39.33 -4.10 -1.85
C ALA A 15 37.88 -3.83 -1.42
N ALA A 16 37.12 -3.11 -2.26
CA ALA A 16 35.69 -3.00 -2.11
C ALA A 16 35.10 -4.40 -2.35
N ALA A 17 34.67 -5.05 -1.28
CA ALA A 17 33.79 -6.20 -1.38
C ALA A 17 32.47 -5.70 -1.98
N ALA A 18 32.22 -6.03 -3.25
CA ALA A 18 30.90 -5.91 -3.84
C ALA A 18 29.98 -6.85 -3.07
N VAL A 19 29.12 -6.28 -2.23
CA VAL A 19 28.02 -7.01 -1.61
C VAL A 19 27.04 -7.32 -2.74
N PRO A 20 26.65 -8.58 -2.96
CA PRO A 20 25.56 -8.86 -3.89
C PRO A 20 24.28 -8.24 -3.34
N GLU A 21 23.75 -7.26 -4.07
CA GLU A 21 22.42 -6.66 -3.86
C GLU A 21 21.36 -7.72 -4.16
N ASP A 22 21.16 -8.65 -3.23
CA ASP A 22 19.96 -9.47 -3.15
C ASP A 22 18.84 -8.64 -2.49
N GLU A 23 18.61 -7.43 -3.02
CA GLU A 23 17.47 -6.59 -2.69
C GLU A 23 16.31 -7.08 -3.55
N SER A 24 15.58 -8.10 -3.07
CA SER A 24 14.20 -8.28 -3.50
C SER A 24 13.52 -6.91 -3.31
N PRO A 25 12.87 -6.35 -4.35
CA PRO A 25 12.23 -5.04 -4.28
C PRO A 25 11.44 -4.91 -2.98
N GLU A 26 11.60 -3.80 -2.25
CA GLU A 26 10.98 -3.60 -0.93
C GLU A 26 9.48 -3.95 -0.94
N ASP A 27 8.80 -3.74 -2.06
CA ASP A 27 7.41 -4.08 -2.34
C ASP A 27 7.10 -5.58 -2.27
N GLU A 28 7.97 -6.44 -2.82
CA GLU A 28 7.77 -7.90 -2.81
C GLU A 28 7.81 -8.47 -1.39
N SER A 29 8.58 -7.83 -0.49
CA SER A 29 8.64 -8.20 0.93
C SER A 29 7.29 -8.06 1.64
N TYR A 30 6.35 -7.30 1.07
CA TYR A 30 5.01 -7.15 1.61
C TYR A 30 4.04 -8.27 1.20
N VAL A 31 4.34 -9.01 0.12
CA VAL A 31 3.44 -10.03 -0.41
C VAL A 31 3.16 -11.12 0.64
N GLY A 32 1.90 -11.51 0.76
CA GLY A 32 1.42 -12.49 1.73
C GLY A 32 1.20 -11.95 3.15
N ARG A 33 1.70 -10.75 3.49
CA ARG A 33 1.46 -10.12 4.80
C ARG A 33 0.00 -9.65 4.92
N PRO A 34 -0.55 -9.49 6.14
CA PRO A 34 -1.92 -8.99 6.31
C PRO A 34 -2.05 -7.55 5.81
N LEU A 35 -3.29 -7.12 5.50
CA LEU A 35 -3.58 -5.77 5.06
C LEU A 35 -3.04 -4.68 6.00
N LEU A 36 -2.98 -4.95 7.30
CA LEU A 36 -2.38 -4.05 8.29
C LEU A 36 -0.89 -3.74 8.01
N ALA A 37 -0.15 -4.60 7.31
CA ALA A 37 1.21 -4.29 6.91
C ALA A 37 1.26 -3.14 5.89
N LEU A 38 0.29 -3.09 4.97
CA LEU A 38 0.21 -2.04 3.94
C LEU A 38 0.00 -0.67 4.56
N VAL A 39 -0.78 -0.53 5.64
CA VAL A 39 -0.97 0.79 6.27
C VAL A 39 0.30 1.38 6.89
N SER A 40 1.37 0.58 7.00
CA SER A 40 2.69 1.01 7.46
C SER A 40 3.67 1.27 6.31
N TYR A 41 3.24 1.05 5.06
CA TYR A 41 4.05 1.29 3.87
C TYR A 41 4.45 2.78 3.78
N PRO A 42 5.66 3.10 3.30
CA PRO A 42 6.14 4.48 3.17
C PRO A 42 5.10 5.41 2.53
N ASN A 43 4.91 6.61 3.11
CA ASN A 43 3.96 7.65 2.68
C ASN A 43 2.46 7.32 2.82
N LEU A 44 2.06 6.05 2.89
CA LEU A 44 0.66 5.66 2.96
C LEU A 44 -0.08 6.16 4.21
N PRO A 45 0.51 6.18 5.44
CA PRO A 45 -0.16 6.75 6.61
C PRO A 45 -0.62 8.20 6.42
N SER A 46 0.16 9.01 5.71
CA SER A 46 -0.17 10.42 5.45
C SER A 46 -1.33 10.54 4.47
N LEU A 47 -1.31 9.75 3.38
CA LEU A 47 -2.41 9.69 2.42
C LEU A 47 -3.70 9.18 3.08
N LEU A 48 -3.61 8.13 3.89
CA LEU A 48 -4.75 7.58 4.63
C LEU A 48 -5.38 8.61 5.56
N ARG A 49 -4.58 9.40 6.29
CA ARG A 49 -5.11 10.49 7.12
C ARG A 49 -5.85 11.53 6.30
N GLN A 50 -5.33 11.89 5.12
CA GLN A 50 -5.95 12.86 4.22
C GLN A 50 -7.28 12.36 3.66
N VAL A 51 -7.35 11.10 3.19
CA VAL A 51 -8.55 10.57 2.54
C VAL A 51 -9.60 10.06 3.53
N SER A 52 -9.19 9.66 4.74
CA SER A 52 -10.12 9.09 5.73
C SER A 52 -11.00 10.15 6.40
N GLY A 53 -10.54 11.40 6.50
CA GLY A 53 -11.31 12.47 7.15
C GLY A 53 -11.82 12.06 8.55
N GLY A 54 -13.13 12.17 8.76
CA GLY A 54 -13.80 11.75 10.01
C GLY A 54 -13.94 10.22 10.21
N GLN A 55 -13.54 9.41 9.23
CA GLN A 55 -13.68 7.95 9.24
C GLN A 55 -12.41 7.21 9.70
N GLN A 56 -11.42 7.90 10.28
CA GLN A 56 -10.16 7.29 10.72
C GLN A 56 -10.37 6.10 11.69
N GLY A 57 -11.33 6.20 12.61
CA GLY A 57 -11.65 5.10 13.53
C GLY A 57 -12.28 3.89 12.84
N ALA A 58 -13.10 4.11 11.81
CA ALA A 58 -13.67 3.04 10.99
C ALA A 58 -12.57 2.38 10.14
N MET A 59 -11.70 3.17 9.51
CA MET A 59 -10.54 2.68 8.77
C MET A 59 -9.63 1.81 9.64
N ALA A 60 -9.23 2.32 10.80
CA ALA A 60 -8.35 1.61 11.73
C ALA A 60 -8.95 0.27 12.16
N ARG A 61 -10.27 0.19 12.36
CA ARG A 61 -10.95 -1.06 12.67
C ARG A 61 -10.94 -2.01 11.47
N ALA A 62 -11.32 -1.52 10.29
CA ALA A 62 -11.51 -2.33 9.10
C ALA A 62 -10.22 -3.03 8.64
N VAL A 63 -9.06 -2.35 8.72
CA VAL A 63 -7.76 -2.93 8.33
C VAL A 63 -7.27 -4.06 9.24
N ARG A 64 -7.93 -4.28 10.38
CA ARG A 64 -7.64 -5.37 11.33
C ARG A 64 -8.54 -6.58 11.14
N PHE A 65 -9.55 -6.51 10.27
CA PHE A 65 -10.34 -7.68 9.94
C PHE A 65 -9.51 -8.72 9.19
N ASP A 66 -10.04 -9.94 9.11
CA ASP A 66 -9.42 -11.00 8.33
C ASP A 66 -9.58 -10.76 6.83
N GLY A 67 -8.63 -11.24 6.04
CA GLY A 67 -8.60 -11.07 4.60
C GLY A 67 -7.41 -11.81 3.97
N PRO A 68 -7.32 -11.84 2.64
CA PRO A 68 -6.15 -12.41 1.98
C PRO A 68 -4.87 -11.63 2.34
N GLY A 69 -3.74 -12.30 2.21
CA GLY A 69 -2.45 -11.62 2.22
C GLY A 69 -2.34 -10.60 1.08
N LEU A 70 -1.47 -9.62 1.25
CA LEU A 70 -1.15 -8.64 0.23
C LEU A 70 -0.65 -9.30 -1.04
N GLU A 71 -1.03 -8.71 -2.18
CA GLU A 71 -0.56 -9.11 -3.51
C GLU A 71 0.07 -7.91 -4.20
N LEU A 72 1.14 -8.15 -4.97
CA LEU A 72 1.68 -7.20 -5.91
C LEU A 72 1.10 -7.48 -7.31
N THR A 73 0.08 -6.73 -7.69
CA THR A 73 -0.58 -6.91 -9.00
C THR A 73 0.11 -6.05 -10.06
N ALA A 74 0.37 -6.66 -11.22
CA ALA A 74 1.07 -6.05 -12.35
C ALA A 74 2.45 -5.45 -11.99
N GLY A 75 3.12 -5.97 -10.95
CA GLY A 75 4.42 -5.48 -10.48
C GLY A 75 4.39 -4.08 -9.86
N ARG A 76 3.20 -3.50 -9.60
CA ARG A 76 3.04 -2.08 -9.28
C ARG A 76 2.06 -1.79 -8.15
N TYR A 77 0.99 -2.57 -8.04
CA TYR A 77 -0.08 -2.28 -7.10
C TYR A 77 -0.05 -3.24 -5.93
N LEU A 78 0.45 -2.78 -4.79
CA LEU A 78 0.37 -3.54 -3.55
C LEU A 78 -1.05 -3.40 -2.98
N ASN A 79 -1.79 -4.52 -2.91
CA ASN A 79 -3.22 -4.47 -2.60
C ASN A 79 -3.72 -5.66 -1.78
N SER A 80 -4.81 -5.44 -1.04
CA SER A 80 -5.63 -6.48 -0.42
C SER A 80 -6.98 -5.90 0.03
N TYR A 81 -7.80 -6.73 0.66
CA TYR A 81 -9.00 -6.34 1.37
C TYR A 81 -9.11 -7.07 2.70
N ALA A 82 -9.94 -6.53 3.60
CA ALA A 82 -10.26 -7.14 4.88
C ALA A 82 -11.75 -6.96 5.18
N CYS A 83 -12.40 -7.99 5.73
CA CYS A 83 -13.85 -8.05 5.86
C CYS A 83 -14.27 -8.53 7.24
N ALA A 84 -15.28 -7.88 7.82
CA ALA A 84 -15.89 -8.38 9.04
C ALA A 84 -16.48 -9.78 8.83
N PRO A 85 -16.71 -10.57 9.90
CA PRO A 85 -17.32 -11.90 9.78
C PRO A 85 -18.68 -11.92 9.07
N LYS A 86 -19.40 -10.80 9.09
CA LYS A 86 -20.68 -10.59 8.39
C LYS A 86 -20.54 -10.32 6.89
N GLY A 87 -19.31 -10.18 6.38
CA GLY A 87 -18.99 -9.97 4.97
C GLY A 87 -18.54 -8.55 4.63
N CYS A 88 -17.86 -8.44 3.49
CA CYS A 88 -17.25 -7.21 3.00
C CYS A 88 -18.27 -6.11 2.62
N ALA A 89 -19.43 -6.53 2.12
CA ALA A 89 -20.53 -5.63 1.78
C ALA A 89 -21.18 -5.00 3.02
N GLU A 90 -20.91 -5.54 4.20
CA GLU A 90 -21.50 -5.12 5.46
C GLU A 90 -20.55 -4.25 6.30
N ASP A 91 -19.29 -4.65 6.40
CA ASP A 91 -18.21 -3.87 7.02
C ASP A 91 -16.87 -4.42 6.50
N GLY A 92 -16.08 -3.58 5.84
CA GLY A 92 -14.87 -4.03 5.17
C GLY A 92 -14.12 -2.91 4.47
N VAL A 93 -12.88 -3.20 4.11
CA VAL A 93 -12.01 -2.27 3.40
C VAL A 93 -11.28 -2.96 2.27
N PHE A 94 -11.26 -2.34 1.11
CA PHE A 94 -10.31 -2.61 0.04
C PHE A 94 -9.26 -1.50 0.02
N LEU A 95 -7.99 -1.84 -0.11
CA LEU A 95 -6.90 -0.88 -0.22
C LEU A 95 -5.86 -1.35 -1.24
N ALA A 96 -5.48 -0.46 -2.15
CA ALA A 96 -4.32 -0.62 -3.01
C ALA A 96 -3.46 0.65 -2.99
N TYR A 97 -2.16 0.46 -3.14
CA TYR A 97 -1.19 1.53 -3.30
C TYR A 97 -0.38 1.31 -4.57
N ASP A 98 -0.28 2.37 -5.37
CA ASP A 98 0.52 2.45 -6.57
C ASP A 98 1.97 2.79 -6.19
N THR A 99 2.88 1.82 -6.24
CA THR A 99 4.25 2.00 -5.75
C THR A 99 5.09 2.89 -6.65
N GLU A 100 4.68 3.08 -7.91
CA GLU A 100 5.35 3.96 -8.87
C GLU A 100 4.89 5.43 -8.73
N GLU A 101 3.59 5.67 -8.65
CA GLU A 101 3.02 7.04 -8.65
C GLU A 101 2.60 7.56 -7.27
N GLY A 102 2.67 6.72 -6.23
CA GLY A 102 2.30 7.09 -4.87
C GLY A 102 0.80 7.38 -4.68
N ARG A 103 -0.05 6.73 -5.48
CA ARG A 103 -1.51 6.90 -5.46
C ARG A 103 -2.18 5.83 -4.63
N ILE A 104 -3.31 6.17 -4.01
CA ILE A 104 -4.12 5.26 -3.21
C ILE A 104 -5.45 4.96 -3.90
N PHE A 105 -5.86 3.69 -3.85
CA PHE A 105 -7.19 3.24 -4.22
C PHE A 105 -7.83 2.58 -3.00
N LEU A 106 -9.04 3.02 -2.66
CA LEU A 106 -9.64 2.71 -1.37
C LEU A 106 -11.15 2.60 -1.51
N MET A 107 -11.72 1.55 -0.90
CA MET A 107 -13.15 1.50 -0.60
C MET A 107 -13.32 1.12 0.85
N LEU A 108 -14.08 1.92 1.60
CA LEU A 108 -14.49 1.60 2.96
C LEU A 108 -16.00 1.43 2.98
N VAL A 109 -16.42 0.25 3.42
CA VAL A 109 -17.83 -0.10 3.63
C VAL A 109 -18.07 -0.18 5.13
N ARG A 110 -19.14 0.44 5.59
CA ARG A 110 -19.57 0.41 6.98
C ARG A 110 -21.09 0.35 7.02
N GLU A 111 -21.62 -0.61 7.77
CA GLU A 111 -23.06 -0.78 7.99
C GLU A 111 -23.82 -0.85 6.65
N GLY A 112 -23.30 -1.64 5.71
CA GLY A 112 -23.92 -1.82 4.39
C GLY A 112 -23.71 -0.67 3.39
N SER A 113 -23.05 0.41 3.81
CA SER A 113 -22.89 1.63 3.02
C SER A 113 -21.44 1.92 2.69
N MET A 114 -21.18 2.35 1.46
CA MET A 114 -19.85 2.82 1.06
C MET A 114 -19.66 4.25 1.60
N VAL A 115 -18.76 4.40 2.57
CA VAL A 115 -18.49 5.66 3.29
C VAL A 115 -17.23 6.36 2.79
N ILE A 116 -16.30 5.64 2.17
CA ILE A 116 -15.16 6.21 1.44
C ILE A 116 -15.00 5.48 0.11
N GLN A 117 -14.76 6.24 -0.95
CA GLN A 117 -14.33 5.72 -2.24
C GLN A 117 -13.24 6.62 -2.82
N VAL A 118 -12.08 6.05 -3.11
CA VAL A 118 -10.97 6.70 -3.81
C VAL A 118 -10.50 5.77 -4.93
N PRO A 119 -10.45 6.26 -6.19
CA PRO A 119 -10.90 7.57 -6.64
C PRO A 119 -12.45 7.71 -6.55
N PRO A 120 -13.01 8.94 -6.57
CA PRO A 120 -14.44 9.15 -6.40
C PRO A 120 -15.26 8.49 -7.51
N ARG A 121 -16.55 8.26 -7.24
CA ARG A 121 -17.48 7.57 -8.13
C ARG A 121 -17.38 8.13 -9.57
N ARG A 122 -17.23 7.23 -10.56
CA ARG A 122 -17.01 7.47 -12.01
C ARG A 122 -15.57 7.76 -12.45
N ALA A 123 -14.62 7.98 -11.53
CA ALA A 123 -13.22 7.96 -11.91
C ALA A 123 -12.81 6.51 -12.23
N PRO A 124 -11.98 6.29 -13.26
CA PRO A 124 -11.56 4.95 -13.64
C PRO A 124 -10.72 4.33 -12.54
N TRP A 125 -11.04 3.09 -12.20
CA TRP A 125 -10.14 2.21 -11.48
C TRP A 125 -9.12 1.65 -12.48
N PRO A 126 -7.88 1.33 -12.06
CA PRO A 126 -6.95 0.61 -12.92
C PRO A 126 -7.54 -0.76 -13.25
N ASP A 127 -7.61 -1.10 -14.54
CA ASP A 127 -8.21 -2.37 -15.01
C ASP A 127 -7.59 -3.59 -14.33
N VAL A 128 -6.28 -3.52 -14.03
CA VAL A 128 -5.54 -4.58 -13.34
C VAL A 128 -6.05 -4.87 -11.93
N LEU A 129 -6.78 -3.94 -11.29
CA LEU A 129 -7.37 -4.12 -9.97
C LEU A 129 -8.81 -4.64 -10.02
N GLU A 130 -9.45 -4.73 -11.18
CA GLU A 130 -10.88 -5.09 -11.30
C GLU A 130 -11.21 -6.43 -10.63
N ALA A 131 -10.40 -7.46 -10.88
CA ALA A 131 -10.62 -8.78 -10.29
C ALA A 131 -10.53 -8.74 -8.76
N ARG A 132 -9.62 -7.94 -8.21
CA ARG A 132 -9.43 -7.81 -6.75
C ARG A 132 -10.54 -6.98 -6.11
N VAL A 133 -10.98 -5.93 -6.79
CA VAL A 133 -12.14 -5.13 -6.42
C VAL A 133 -13.44 -5.96 -6.46
N ALA A 134 -13.58 -6.83 -7.46
CA ALA A 134 -14.71 -7.76 -7.55
C ALA A 134 -14.69 -8.81 -6.43
N ALA A 135 -13.51 -9.32 -6.06
CA ALA A 135 -13.34 -10.28 -4.96
C ALA A 135 -13.70 -9.70 -3.59
N PHE A 136 -13.51 -8.39 -3.39
CA PHE A 136 -14.02 -7.69 -2.21
C PHE A 136 -15.56 -7.67 -2.14
N GLY A 137 -16.28 -8.01 -3.22
CA GLY A 137 -17.73 -8.18 -3.18
C GLY A 137 -18.52 -6.88 -3.07
N ALA A 138 -17.86 -5.73 -3.17
CA ALA A 138 -18.45 -4.39 -3.19
C ALA A 138 -18.06 -3.67 -4.47
N ALA A 139 -18.49 -4.20 -5.63
CA ALA A 139 -18.18 -3.62 -6.92
C ALA A 139 -18.48 -2.10 -6.97
N PRO A 140 -17.61 -1.27 -7.57
CA PRO A 140 -17.84 0.16 -7.71
C PRO A 140 -19.17 0.41 -8.43
N GLY A 141 -20.18 0.86 -7.69
CA GLY A 141 -21.53 1.12 -8.21
C GLY A 141 -22.64 0.20 -7.69
N SER A 142 -22.34 -0.94 -7.07
CA SER A 142 -23.36 -1.85 -6.50
C SER A 142 -23.81 -1.48 -5.09
N LEU A 143 -23.03 -0.66 -4.37
CA LEU A 143 -23.38 -0.17 -3.03
C LEU A 143 -23.95 1.25 -3.08
N THR A 144 -24.94 1.50 -2.21
CA THR A 144 -25.48 2.84 -1.96
C THR A 144 -24.39 3.67 -1.28
N TYR A 145 -24.07 4.83 -1.87
CA TYR A 145 -23.13 5.78 -1.28
C TYR A 145 -23.85 6.56 -0.19
N ALA A 146 -23.34 6.51 1.04
CA ALA A 146 -23.76 7.38 2.12
C ALA A 146 -22.72 8.51 2.24
N PRO A 147 -23.06 9.76 1.87
CA PRO A 147 -22.12 10.86 2.04
C PRO A 147 -21.75 11.01 3.52
N PRO A 148 -20.52 11.43 3.83
CA PRO A 148 -20.17 11.80 5.20
C PRO A 148 -21.10 12.95 5.67
N PRO A 149 -21.44 13.00 6.97
CA PRO A 149 -22.20 14.11 7.54
C PRO A 149 -21.46 15.45 7.42
#